data_AF-A0ABC9FG46-F1
#
_entry.id   AF-A0ABC9FG46-F1
#
_cell.length_a   1.000
_cell.length_b   1.000
_cell.length_c   1.000
_cell.angle_alpha   90.00
_cell.angle_beta   90.00
_cell.angle_gamma   90.00
#
_symmetry.space_group_name_H-M   'P 1'
#
loop_
_entity.id
_entity.type
_entity.pdbx_description
1 polymer ?
#
loop_
_entity_poly.entity_id
_entity_poly.type
_entity_poly.pdbx_seq_one_letter_code
_entity_poly.pdbx_strand_id
1 'polypeptide(L)'
;MEDTSKDDQFIADECKDQKKKDATPSKESGSNNDHQALMAALNANREWLQTKVSVNNALVTESTSQPINFFSVGECEGQKTVDGEQMPLVLTPSTADEKDQTSHEALVAALRANREWLQSKVIANSAVLLRGFDVRDAVEFDAVVDAMGWPDIRYVGPAPRTHVHGRVWTANEGPLEQFVYFHHEMVLIKEFPEKIILFCEVPPPEGGETPFVPSFRVTERALEEFPEMVEELDGKGLRYTLTALSKNDTKSMRGRGWEDAFGTSDKAEAEKRAKALGMDLEWLPDGNVKTILGPRTLTRVFPSRRGRRMWFNTVVGMHGKEVSSAMVADGSEIPTNFVQRIGEILEEESIQFRWRRGDILILDNIATLHARRPSLPPRRILVATCK
;
A
#
# COMPACT_ATOMS: atom_id res chain seq x y z
N MET A 1 -65.13 -44.48 -49.98
CA MET A 1 -64.57 -45.70 -49.37
C MET A 1 -63.15 -45.34 -49.02
N GLU A 2 -63.00 -44.78 -47.83
CA GLU A 2 -62.43 -45.50 -46.67
C GLU A 2 -60.92 -45.30 -46.66
N ASP A 3 -60.23 -45.01 -45.57
CA ASP A 3 -60.63 -44.59 -44.24
C ASP A 3 -59.29 -44.21 -43.59
N THR A 4 -59.16 -42.99 -43.08
CA THR A 4 -58.01 -42.60 -42.24
C THR A 4 -58.47 -42.74 -40.81
N SER A 5 -58.04 -43.81 -40.15
CA SER A 5 -58.39 -44.11 -38.75
C SER A 5 -57.12 -44.31 -37.93
N LYS A 6 -56.88 -43.35 -37.03
CA LYS A 6 -56.95 -43.47 -35.56
C LYS A 6 -56.27 -42.21 -34.99
N ASP A 7 -57.02 -41.17 -34.61
CA ASP A 7 -57.83 -41.03 -33.38
C ASP A 7 -56.99 -41.22 -32.11
N ASP A 8 -57.16 -40.51 -31.00
CA ASP A 8 -57.80 -39.25 -30.58
C ASP A 8 -57.94 -39.41 -29.05
N GLN A 9 -57.77 -38.32 -28.29
CA GLN A 9 -58.55 -37.93 -27.08
C GLN A 9 -57.70 -37.03 -26.15
N PHE A 10 -57.91 -35.70 -26.17
CA PHE A 10 -58.99 -34.87 -25.57
C PHE A 10 -58.74 -34.60 -24.06
N ILE A 11 -58.46 -33.34 -23.61
CA ILE A 11 -59.38 -32.20 -23.27
C ILE A 11 -60.12 -32.47 -21.94
N ALA A 12 -60.37 -31.59 -20.95
CA ALA A 12 -60.36 -30.14 -20.67
C ALA A 12 -60.06 -29.94 -19.16
N ASP A 13 -59.75 -28.76 -18.62
CA ASP A 13 -60.65 -27.68 -18.14
C ASP A 13 -59.73 -26.59 -17.54
N GLU A 14 -60.00 -25.29 -17.47
CA GLU A 14 -61.19 -24.47 -17.65
C GLU A 14 -60.73 -23.02 -17.88
N CYS A 15 -61.62 -22.21 -18.45
CA CYS A 15 -61.40 -20.88 -18.97
C CYS A 15 -61.88 -19.80 -17.97
N LYS A 16 -61.17 -18.66 -17.86
CA LYS A 16 -61.69 -17.26 -18.00
C LYS A 16 -61.06 -16.20 -17.07
N ASP A 17 -60.77 -15.06 -17.72
CA ASP A 17 -60.94 -13.66 -17.28
C ASP A 17 -60.15 -13.17 -16.03
N GLN A 18 -59.57 -11.96 -15.93
CA GLN A 18 -59.50 -10.77 -16.77
C GLN A 18 -58.48 -9.79 -16.13
N LYS A 19 -57.72 -9.10 -17.00
CA LYS A 19 -57.23 -7.69 -16.91
C LYS A 19 -56.61 -7.12 -15.61
N LYS A 20 -55.35 -6.69 -15.77
CA LYS A 20 -54.69 -5.42 -15.36
C LYS A 20 -55.00 -4.84 -13.97
N LYS A 21 -53.95 -4.70 -13.16
CA LYS A 21 -53.63 -3.47 -12.40
C LYS A 21 -52.12 -3.35 -12.21
N ASP A 22 -51.60 -2.17 -12.54
CA ASP A 22 -50.28 -1.68 -12.16
C ASP A 22 -50.09 -1.77 -10.64
N ALA A 23 -48.95 -2.29 -10.20
CA ALA A 23 -48.38 -2.03 -8.89
C ALA A 23 -46.86 -2.18 -8.96
N THR A 24 -46.17 -1.07 -8.72
CA THR A 24 -44.74 -0.91 -8.45
C THR A 24 -44.24 -1.95 -7.43
N PRO A 25 -43.04 -2.55 -7.58
CA PRO A 25 -42.48 -3.33 -6.48
C PRO A 25 -41.92 -2.37 -5.43
N SER A 26 -42.46 -2.47 -4.22
CA SER A 26 -41.99 -1.83 -3.01
C SER A 26 -40.54 -2.24 -2.70
N LYS A 27 -39.68 -1.24 -2.51
CA LYS A 27 -38.42 -1.35 -1.78
C LYS A 27 -38.68 -1.71 -0.31
N GLU A 28 -37.63 -2.21 0.33
CA GLU A 28 -37.40 -2.33 1.79
C GLU A 28 -37.68 -3.70 2.44
N SER A 29 -36.61 -4.51 2.54
CA SER A 29 -36.28 -5.32 3.73
C SER A 29 -34.88 -5.98 3.70
N GLY A 30 -34.00 -5.65 2.74
CA GLY A 30 -32.72 -6.33 2.55
C GLY A 30 -31.52 -5.87 3.39
N SER A 31 -31.48 -4.65 3.95
CA SER A 31 -30.21 -4.11 4.46
C SER A 31 -29.81 -4.58 5.86
N ASN A 32 -30.78 -4.92 6.73
CA ASN A 32 -30.47 -5.17 8.14
C ASN A 32 -29.92 -6.59 8.39
N ASN A 33 -30.38 -7.57 7.60
CA ASN A 33 -29.95 -8.96 7.72
C ASN A 33 -28.55 -9.17 7.12
N ASP A 34 -28.25 -8.49 6.00
CA ASP A 34 -26.94 -8.56 5.35
C ASP A 34 -25.87 -7.82 6.17
N HIS A 35 -26.21 -6.69 6.80
CA HIS A 35 -25.31 -6.00 7.72
C HIS A 35 -25.04 -6.80 9.00
N GLN A 36 -26.05 -7.43 9.61
CA GLN A 36 -25.84 -8.33 10.74
C GLN A 36 -25.00 -9.56 10.37
N ALA A 37 -25.22 -10.14 9.19
CA ALA A 37 -24.41 -11.25 8.70
C ALA A 37 -22.94 -10.83 8.46
N LEU A 38 -22.71 -9.64 7.90
CA LEU A 38 -21.38 -9.08 7.71
C LEU A 38 -20.67 -8.83 9.05
N MET A 39 -21.33 -8.20 10.03
CA MET A 39 -20.77 -7.95 11.35
C MET A 39 -20.50 -9.24 12.13
N ALA A 40 -21.37 -10.25 11.99
CA ALA A 40 -21.15 -11.57 12.55
C ALA A 40 -19.94 -12.27 11.91
N ALA A 41 -19.78 -12.15 10.59
CA ALA A 41 -18.63 -12.70 9.86
C ALA A 41 -17.31 -11.99 10.25
N LEU A 42 -17.32 -10.66 10.42
CA LEU A 42 -16.18 -9.88 10.90
C LEU A 42 -15.77 -10.30 12.33
N ASN A 43 -16.74 -10.47 13.23
CA ASN A 43 -16.49 -10.91 14.60
C ASN A 43 -16.00 -12.36 14.68
N ALA A 44 -16.60 -13.28 13.92
CA ALA A 44 -16.14 -14.67 13.84
C ALA A 44 -14.73 -14.77 13.25
N ASN A 45 -14.41 -13.95 12.24
CA ASN A 45 -13.06 -13.86 11.70
C ASN A 45 -12.09 -13.28 12.74
N ARG A 46 -12.51 -12.29 13.54
CA ARG A 46 -11.71 -11.73 14.66
C ARG A 46 -11.40 -12.79 15.73
N GLU A 47 -12.38 -13.58 16.17
CA GLU A 47 -12.18 -14.65 17.16
C GLU A 47 -11.33 -15.81 16.60
N TRP A 48 -11.56 -16.20 15.35
CA TRP A 48 -10.76 -17.22 14.67
C TRP A 48 -9.31 -16.75 14.48
N LEU A 49 -9.10 -15.47 14.15
CA LEU A 49 -7.78 -14.85 14.06
C LEU A 49 -7.10 -14.79 15.43
N GLN A 50 -7.80 -14.43 16.51
CA GLN A 50 -7.25 -14.47 17.87
C GLN A 50 -6.79 -15.87 18.26
N THR A 51 -7.57 -16.89 17.89
CA THR A 51 -7.25 -18.30 18.15
C THR A 51 -6.04 -18.75 17.32
N LYS A 52 -5.97 -18.39 16.03
CA LYS A 52 -4.83 -18.72 15.16
C LYS A 52 -3.56 -17.94 15.47
N VAL A 53 -3.67 -16.69 15.90
CA VAL A 53 -2.53 -15.89 16.39
C VAL A 53 -1.99 -16.51 17.67
N SER A 54 -2.86 -16.98 18.58
CA SER A 54 -2.43 -17.69 19.79
C SER A 54 -1.68 -18.99 19.47
N VAL A 55 -2.15 -19.77 18.48
CA VAL A 55 -1.46 -21.00 18.02
C VAL A 55 -0.16 -20.69 17.27
N ASN A 56 -0.12 -19.67 16.42
CA ASN A 56 1.12 -19.26 15.74
C ASN A 56 2.14 -18.67 16.71
N ASN A 57 1.70 -17.90 17.71
CA ASN A 57 2.59 -17.42 18.76
C ASN A 57 3.16 -18.59 19.57
N ALA A 58 2.37 -19.65 19.81
CA ALA A 58 2.84 -20.89 20.44
C ALA A 58 3.84 -21.67 19.56
N LEU A 59 3.66 -21.67 18.23
CA LEU A 59 4.61 -22.28 17.28
C LEU A 59 5.90 -21.46 17.11
N VAL A 60 5.82 -20.14 17.24
CA VAL A 60 7.00 -19.24 17.25
C VAL A 60 7.80 -19.41 18.54
N THR A 61 7.17 -19.79 19.66
CA THR A 61 7.89 -20.09 20.90
C THR A 61 8.72 -21.38 20.87
N GLU A 62 8.47 -22.31 19.95
CA GLU A 62 9.20 -23.59 19.86
C GLU A 62 10.44 -23.56 18.92
N SER A 63 10.72 -22.43 18.25
CA SER A 63 11.92 -22.27 17.41
C SER A 63 12.64 -20.95 17.68
N THR A 64 13.18 -20.80 18.89
CA THR A 64 14.06 -19.67 19.22
C THR A 64 15.38 -20.16 19.82
N SER A 65 16.34 -20.49 18.96
CA SER A 65 17.73 -20.15 19.29
C SER A 65 17.83 -18.62 19.15
N GLN A 66 17.55 -17.90 20.24
CA GLN A 66 17.55 -16.44 20.28
C GLN A 66 18.89 -15.85 19.80
N PRO A 67 18.90 -14.94 18.82
CA PRO A 67 20.07 -14.14 18.50
C PRO A 67 19.96 -12.73 19.11
N ILE A 68 19.53 -12.65 20.37
CA ILE A 68 19.25 -11.38 21.07
C ILE A 68 20.53 -10.65 21.54
N ASN A 69 21.72 -11.21 21.30
CA ASN A 69 22.95 -10.62 21.85
C ASN A 69 23.41 -9.32 21.15
N PHE A 70 22.89 -8.97 19.97
CA PHE A 70 23.30 -7.76 19.24
C PHE A 70 22.25 -6.64 19.24
N PHE A 71 20.96 -6.99 19.20
CA PHE A 71 19.86 -6.04 19.17
C PHE A 71 19.16 -5.97 20.53
N SER A 72 18.98 -4.75 21.03
CA SER A 72 18.04 -4.44 22.11
C SER A 72 16.77 -3.84 21.55
N VAL A 73 15.64 -4.10 22.21
CA VAL A 73 14.38 -3.41 21.91
C VAL A 73 14.43 -2.03 22.56
N GLY A 74 14.34 -0.99 21.74
CA GLY A 74 14.30 0.39 22.17
C GLY A 74 12.91 1.00 22.03
N GLU A 75 12.86 2.33 22.10
CA GLU A 75 11.64 3.11 21.88
C GLU A 75 11.92 4.33 21.00
N CYS A 76 10.89 4.81 20.30
CA CYS A 76 10.90 6.10 19.66
C CYS A 76 9.62 6.88 19.97
N GLU A 77 9.74 8.21 19.97
CA GLU A 77 8.59 9.11 20.04
C GLU A 77 7.58 8.77 18.94
N GLY A 78 6.29 8.79 19.25
CA GLY A 78 5.21 8.54 18.30
C GLY A 78 4.99 7.07 17.91
N GLN A 79 5.79 6.12 18.43
CA GLN A 79 5.50 4.68 18.27
C GLN A 79 4.13 4.32 18.86
N LYS A 80 3.44 3.34 18.28
CA LYS A 80 2.15 2.84 18.75
C LYS A 80 2.19 1.32 18.97
N THR A 81 1.33 0.83 19.85
CA THR A 81 1.05 -0.60 19.98
C THR A 81 -0.17 -0.95 19.10
N VAL A 82 0.01 -1.83 18.12
CA VAL A 82 -1.04 -2.25 17.19
C VAL A 82 -1.23 -3.76 17.31
N ASP A 83 -2.40 -4.20 17.79
CA ASP A 83 -2.70 -5.62 18.02
C ASP A 83 -1.68 -6.34 18.92
N GLY A 84 -1.12 -5.63 19.91
CA GLY A 84 -0.12 -6.15 20.84
C GLY A 84 1.33 -6.05 20.36
N GLU A 85 1.56 -5.58 19.13
CA GLU A 85 2.90 -5.42 18.55
C GLU A 85 3.32 -3.94 18.54
N GLN A 86 4.60 -3.66 18.86
CA GLN A 86 5.14 -2.30 18.70
C GLN A 86 5.32 -1.97 17.23
N MET A 87 4.89 -0.77 16.83
CA MET A 87 5.02 -0.26 15.48
C MET A 87 5.55 1.18 15.50
N PRO A 88 6.78 1.43 14.97
CA PRO A 88 7.72 0.42 14.51
C PRO A 88 8.28 -0.40 15.68
N LEU A 89 8.76 -1.62 15.43
CA LEU A 89 9.69 -2.26 16.35
C LEU A 89 11.03 -1.52 16.28
N VAL A 90 11.43 -0.88 17.38
CA VAL A 90 12.70 -0.16 17.44
C VAL A 90 13.80 -1.12 17.91
N LEU A 91 14.82 -1.29 17.08
CA LEU A 91 16.01 -2.08 17.38
C LEU A 91 17.21 -1.15 17.51
N THR A 92 17.90 -1.25 18.64
CA THR A 92 19.12 -0.51 18.96
C THR A 92 20.28 -1.47 19.22
N PRO A 93 21.54 -1.01 19.23
CA PRO A 93 22.65 -1.82 19.72
C PRO A 93 22.40 -2.29 21.16
N SER A 94 22.81 -3.52 21.49
CA SER A 94 22.66 -4.06 22.85
C SER A 94 23.53 -3.35 23.88
N THR A 95 24.70 -2.84 23.48
CA THR A 95 25.53 -1.95 24.30
C THR A 95 25.95 -0.73 23.47
N ALA A 96 25.38 0.43 23.79
CA ALA A 96 25.61 1.66 23.02
C ALA A 96 27.02 2.27 23.19
N ASP A 97 27.77 1.83 24.22
CA ASP A 97 29.09 2.36 24.55
C ASP A 97 30.26 1.59 23.89
N GLU A 98 30.00 0.44 23.26
CA GLU A 98 31.01 -0.33 22.53
C GLU A 98 30.96 0.00 21.03
N LYS A 99 31.93 0.81 20.57
CA LYS A 99 32.06 1.18 19.13
C LYS A 99 32.04 -0.01 18.17
N ASP A 100 32.52 -1.16 18.62
CA ASP A 100 32.52 -2.38 17.80
C ASP A 100 31.09 -2.88 17.55
N GLN A 101 30.15 -2.66 18.47
CA GLN A 101 28.75 -3.08 18.34
C GLN A 101 27.86 -2.07 17.60
N THR A 102 28.28 -0.80 17.49
CA THR A 102 27.52 0.23 16.77
C THR A 102 27.92 0.34 15.29
N SER A 103 29.07 -0.22 14.89
CA SER A 103 29.61 -0.14 13.53
C SER A 103 28.67 -0.71 12.45
N HIS A 104 28.73 -0.16 11.24
CA HIS A 104 27.92 -0.67 10.12
C HIS A 104 28.33 -2.10 9.73
N GLU A 105 29.61 -2.46 9.86
CA GLU A 105 30.10 -3.81 9.58
C GLU A 105 29.51 -4.83 10.56
N ALA A 106 29.44 -4.49 11.85
CA ALA A 106 28.81 -5.34 12.85
C ALA A 106 27.30 -5.46 12.61
N LEU A 107 26.63 -4.36 12.25
CA LEU A 107 25.22 -4.40 11.85
C LEU A 107 25.01 -5.32 10.64
N VAL A 108 25.83 -5.21 9.59
CA VAL A 108 25.77 -6.08 8.42
C VAL A 108 25.96 -7.56 8.81
N ALA A 109 26.94 -7.87 9.65
CA ALA A 109 27.18 -9.24 10.13
C ALA A 109 25.98 -9.76 10.93
N ALA A 110 25.43 -8.95 11.83
CA ALA A 110 24.27 -9.29 12.64
C ALA A 110 23.01 -9.51 11.79
N LEU A 111 22.75 -8.65 10.79
CA LEU A 111 21.62 -8.82 9.88
C LEU A 111 21.75 -10.09 9.05
N ARG A 112 22.96 -10.42 8.54
CA ARG A 112 23.21 -11.67 7.80
C ARG A 112 22.95 -12.91 8.66
N ALA A 113 23.37 -12.88 9.92
CA ALA A 113 23.13 -13.97 10.87
C ALA A 113 21.65 -14.13 11.23
N ASN A 114 20.84 -13.06 11.09
CA ASN A 114 19.48 -12.97 11.63
C ASN A 114 18.41 -12.65 10.60
N ARG A 115 18.63 -12.98 9.33
CA ARG A 115 17.71 -12.64 8.21
C ARG A 115 16.29 -13.10 8.45
N GLU A 116 16.11 -14.38 8.79
CA GLU A 116 14.78 -14.97 9.02
C GLU A 116 14.08 -14.34 10.22
N TRP A 117 14.84 -14.08 11.29
CA TRP A 117 14.33 -13.39 12.47
C TRP A 117 13.88 -11.96 12.13
N LEU A 118 14.70 -11.17 11.43
CA LEU A 118 14.34 -9.82 11.01
C LEU A 118 13.10 -9.84 10.12
N GLN A 119 13.03 -10.78 9.17
CA GLN A 119 11.86 -10.95 8.30
C GLN A 119 10.60 -11.26 9.12
N SER A 120 10.70 -12.12 10.14
CA SER A 120 9.59 -12.40 11.05
C SER A 120 9.13 -11.14 11.80
N LYS A 121 10.06 -10.27 12.22
CA LYS A 121 9.76 -9.00 12.88
C LYS A 121 9.15 -7.97 11.93
N VAL A 122 9.63 -7.86 10.69
CA VAL A 122 9.01 -6.99 9.68
C VAL A 122 7.56 -7.43 9.42
N ILE A 123 7.27 -8.73 9.35
CA ILE A 123 5.90 -9.23 9.15
C ILE A 123 5.02 -9.01 10.39
N ALA A 124 5.55 -9.27 11.60
CA ALA A 124 4.79 -9.15 12.84
C ALA A 124 4.48 -7.68 13.17
N ASN A 125 5.48 -6.81 13.05
CA ASN A 125 5.42 -5.41 13.47
C ASN A 125 5.05 -4.47 12.31
N SER A 126 5.05 -4.96 11.05
CA SER A 126 4.80 -4.18 9.81
C SER A 126 5.79 -3.03 9.53
N ALA A 127 6.55 -2.59 10.54
CA ALA A 127 7.64 -1.65 10.41
C ALA A 127 8.72 -1.93 11.47
N VAL A 128 9.98 -1.79 11.08
CA VAL A 128 11.15 -1.95 11.97
C VAL A 128 12.06 -0.74 11.80
N LEU A 129 12.47 -0.12 12.91
CA LEU A 129 13.40 1.00 12.93
C LEU A 129 14.73 0.53 13.53
N LEU A 130 15.80 0.55 12.74
CA LEU A 130 17.16 0.37 13.23
C LEU A 130 17.72 1.75 13.61
N ARG A 131 18.08 1.95 14.88
CA ARG A 131 18.50 3.25 15.41
C ARG A 131 19.71 3.12 16.32
N GLY A 132 20.66 4.03 16.16
CA GLY A 132 21.90 4.06 16.95
C GLY A 132 23.06 3.26 16.35
N PHE A 133 22.97 2.91 15.06
CA PHE A 133 24.07 2.30 14.31
C PHE A 133 24.79 3.36 13.47
N ASP A 134 26.10 3.20 13.31
CA ASP A 134 27.00 4.13 12.64
C ASP A 134 27.01 3.93 11.12
N VAL A 135 25.83 4.04 10.48
CA VAL A 135 25.68 4.01 9.02
C VAL A 135 25.74 5.44 8.48
N ARG A 136 26.71 5.74 7.62
CA ARG A 136 27.14 7.11 7.33
C ARG A 136 26.72 7.63 5.97
N ASP A 137 26.63 6.74 4.98
CA ASP A 137 26.41 7.10 3.58
C ASP A 137 25.69 6.01 2.77
N ALA A 138 25.50 6.26 1.48
CA ALA A 138 24.81 5.35 0.56
C ALA A 138 25.51 4.00 0.34
N VAL A 139 26.84 3.92 0.47
CA VAL A 139 27.61 2.69 0.27
C VAL A 139 27.38 1.75 1.43
N GLU A 140 27.49 2.27 2.66
CA GLU A 140 27.22 1.49 3.87
C GLU A 140 25.75 1.12 3.97
N PHE A 141 24.85 2.01 3.56
CA PHE A 141 23.43 1.70 3.49
C PHE A 141 23.13 0.57 2.49
N ASP A 142 23.74 0.56 1.29
CA ASP A 142 23.57 -0.54 0.34
C ASP A 142 24.10 -1.87 0.92
N ALA A 143 25.20 -1.86 1.66
CA ALA A 143 25.71 -3.05 2.34
C ALA A 143 24.72 -3.56 3.41
N VAL A 144 24.06 -2.67 4.15
CA VAL A 144 22.99 -3.02 5.10
C VAL A 144 21.77 -3.62 4.37
N VAL A 145 21.35 -3.05 3.25
CA VAL A 145 20.26 -3.61 2.41
C VAL A 145 20.66 -4.99 1.85
N ASP A 146 21.93 -5.22 1.53
CA ASP A 146 22.44 -6.52 1.04
C ASP A 146 22.39 -7.58 2.14
N ALA A 147 22.75 -7.16 3.35
CA ALA A 147 22.71 -8.00 4.53
C ALA A 147 21.31 -8.56 4.81
N MET A 148 20.24 -7.83 4.46
CA MET A 148 18.85 -8.30 4.63
C MET A 148 18.46 -9.43 3.65
N GLY A 149 19.13 -9.53 2.49
CA GLY A 149 18.98 -10.64 1.55
C GLY A 149 17.72 -10.61 0.68
N TRP A 150 16.97 -9.51 0.66
CA TRP A 150 15.80 -9.38 -0.21
C TRP A 150 16.21 -8.97 -1.63
N PRO A 151 15.62 -9.57 -2.69
CA PRO A 151 15.92 -9.20 -4.06
C PRO A 151 15.55 -7.75 -4.36
N ASP A 152 16.34 -7.10 -5.20
CA ASP A 152 16.06 -5.75 -5.68
C ASP A 152 14.79 -5.72 -6.56
N ILE A 153 14.12 -4.57 -6.57
CA ILE A 153 13.11 -4.23 -7.56
C ILE A 153 13.32 -2.80 -8.01
N ARG A 154 13.42 -2.62 -9.33
CA ARG A 154 13.57 -1.30 -9.93
C ARG A 154 12.32 -0.45 -9.72
N TYR A 155 12.51 0.79 -9.26
CA TYR A 155 11.45 1.77 -9.17
C TYR A 155 10.86 2.09 -10.55
N VAL A 156 9.53 2.02 -10.65
CA VAL A 156 8.76 2.46 -11.82
C VAL A 156 7.68 3.41 -11.33
N GLY A 157 7.78 4.69 -11.71
CA GLY A 157 6.81 5.69 -11.30
C GLY A 157 7.19 7.12 -11.71
N PRO A 158 6.28 8.08 -11.46
CA PRO A 158 6.37 9.46 -11.96
C PRO A 158 7.18 10.40 -11.06
N ALA A 159 7.59 9.95 -9.87
CA ALA A 159 8.36 10.80 -8.96
C ALA A 159 9.81 10.93 -9.43
N PRO A 160 10.40 12.14 -9.40
CA PRO A 160 11.82 12.32 -9.68
C PRO A 160 12.65 11.63 -8.60
N ARG A 161 13.65 10.86 -9.04
CA ARG A 161 14.63 10.16 -8.19
C ARG A 161 15.97 10.12 -8.91
N THR A 162 17.03 10.20 -8.13
CA THR A 162 18.42 10.13 -8.60
C THR A 162 19.06 8.85 -8.06
N HIS A 163 19.71 8.08 -8.93
CA HIS A 163 20.51 6.92 -8.53
C HIS A 163 21.76 7.39 -7.78
N VAL A 164 22.09 6.74 -6.66
CA VAL A 164 23.23 7.16 -5.82
C VAL A 164 24.33 6.10 -5.83
N HIS A 165 24.02 4.87 -5.46
CA HIS A 165 24.99 3.77 -5.37
C HIS A 165 24.27 2.43 -5.32
N GLY A 166 24.77 1.37 -5.98
CA GLY A 166 24.17 0.03 -5.87
C GLY A 166 22.66 0.04 -6.11
N ARG A 167 21.87 -0.38 -5.11
CA ARG A 167 20.39 -0.37 -5.14
C ARG A 167 19.77 0.89 -4.53
N VAL A 168 20.58 1.87 -4.17
CA VAL A 168 20.20 3.06 -3.41
C VAL A 168 19.90 4.24 -4.33
N TRP A 169 18.74 4.84 -4.11
CA TRP A 169 18.25 6.03 -4.79
C TRP A 169 17.94 7.13 -3.77
N THR A 170 17.84 8.38 -4.22
CA THR A 170 17.18 9.40 -3.42
C THR A 170 15.69 9.08 -3.28
N ALA A 171 15.13 9.32 -2.08
CA ALA A 171 13.68 9.39 -1.93
C ALA A 171 13.13 10.57 -2.74
N ASN A 172 11.80 10.60 -2.97
CA ASN A 172 11.11 11.59 -3.79
C ASN A 172 11.69 13.02 -3.64
N GLU A 173 12.24 13.55 -4.74
CA GLU A 173 12.96 14.83 -4.80
C GLU A 173 12.06 16.04 -5.11
N GLY A 174 10.75 15.85 -5.15
CA GLY A 174 9.84 16.97 -5.36
C GLY A 174 9.86 18.00 -4.21
N PRO A 175 9.24 19.18 -4.40
CA PRO A 175 9.44 20.35 -3.53
C PRO A 175 9.21 20.07 -2.04
N LEU A 176 10.17 20.45 -1.19
CA LEU A 176 10.20 20.06 0.22
C LEU A 176 9.05 20.64 1.04
N GLU A 177 8.53 21.80 0.66
CA GLU A 177 7.39 22.48 1.26
C GLU A 177 6.04 21.76 1.03
N GLN A 178 6.00 20.81 0.09
CA GLN A 178 4.78 20.06 -0.22
C GLN A 178 4.67 18.78 0.62
N PHE A 179 3.44 18.47 1.01
CA PHE A 179 3.09 17.17 1.59
C PHE A 179 3.02 16.11 0.49
N VAL A 180 3.69 14.98 0.70
CA VAL A 180 3.47 13.78 -0.10
C VAL A 180 2.43 12.93 0.62
N TYR A 181 1.31 12.69 -0.06
CA TYR A 181 0.16 11.97 0.49
C TYR A 181 0.46 10.50 0.83
N PHE A 182 -0.37 9.90 1.68
CA PHE A 182 -0.24 8.49 2.06
C PHE A 182 -0.47 7.56 0.87
N HIS A 183 0.47 6.64 0.66
CA HIS A 183 0.38 5.64 -0.40
C HIS A 183 1.19 4.39 -0.06
N HIS A 184 0.83 3.27 -0.69
CA HIS A 184 1.75 2.15 -0.87
C HIS A 184 2.72 2.50 -2.02
N GLU A 185 4.00 2.16 -1.88
CA GLU A 185 4.99 2.38 -2.94
C GLU A 185 4.61 1.56 -4.18
N MET A 186 4.58 2.22 -5.34
CA MET A 186 4.20 1.63 -6.63
C MET A 186 2.81 0.95 -6.63
N VAL A 187 1.86 1.41 -5.82
CA VAL A 187 0.51 0.84 -5.66
C VAL A 187 -0.28 0.62 -6.97
N LEU A 188 0.00 1.40 -8.01
CA LEU A 188 -0.68 1.32 -9.31
C LEU A 188 0.00 0.33 -10.29
N ILE A 189 1.18 -0.18 -9.96
CA ILE A 189 1.96 -1.07 -10.83
C ILE A 189 1.67 -2.52 -10.49
N LYS A 190 1.69 -3.40 -11.50
CA LYS A 190 1.44 -4.84 -11.32
C LYS A 190 2.48 -5.50 -10.42
N GLU A 191 3.76 -5.17 -10.63
CA GLU A 191 4.87 -5.57 -9.77
C GLU A 191 5.28 -4.38 -8.91
N PHE A 192 5.18 -4.55 -7.60
CA PHE A 192 5.48 -3.53 -6.59
C PHE A 192 6.42 -4.13 -5.53
N PRO A 193 7.20 -3.31 -4.82
CA PRO A 193 8.03 -3.80 -3.74
C PRO A 193 7.17 -4.35 -2.61
N GLU A 194 7.62 -5.43 -1.98
CA GLU A 194 7.04 -5.85 -0.70
C GLU A 194 7.63 -5.05 0.45
N LYS A 195 8.81 -4.44 0.26
CA LYS A 195 9.55 -3.74 1.32
C LYS A 195 10.14 -2.43 0.81
N ILE A 196 10.04 -1.39 1.63
CA ILE A 196 10.72 -0.11 1.42
C ILE A 196 11.70 0.06 2.57
N ILE A 197 12.94 0.38 2.25
CA ILE A 197 13.97 0.64 3.26
C ILE A 197 14.42 2.08 3.07
N LEU A 198 14.21 2.91 4.09
CA LEU A 198 14.55 4.33 4.09
C LEU A 198 15.72 4.57 5.02
N PHE A 199 16.68 5.37 4.58
CA PHE A 199 17.87 5.73 5.35
C PHE A 199 18.00 7.24 5.49
N CYS A 200 18.15 7.72 6.72
CA CYS A 200 18.41 9.12 7.00
C CYS A 200 19.90 9.43 7.02
N GLU A 201 20.37 9.98 5.90
CA GLU A 201 21.75 10.42 5.76
C GLU A 201 21.95 11.85 6.28
N VAL A 202 20.99 12.74 6.01
CA VAL A 202 20.94 14.11 6.52
C VAL A 202 19.53 14.39 7.06
N PRO A 203 19.35 14.45 8.40
CA PRO A 203 18.05 14.76 8.98
C PRO A 203 17.68 16.22 8.68
N PRO A 204 16.38 16.50 8.47
CA PRO A 204 15.90 17.87 8.32
C PRO A 204 16.03 18.64 9.64
N PRO A 205 16.28 19.96 9.60
CA PRO A 205 16.23 20.80 10.81
C PRO A 205 14.81 20.93 11.35
N GLU A 206 13.80 20.88 10.47
CA GLU A 206 12.37 20.95 10.83
C GLU A 206 11.51 20.17 9.82
N GLY A 207 10.46 19.51 10.35
CA GLY A 207 9.52 18.70 9.57
C GLY A 207 10.19 17.50 8.90
N GLY A 208 9.69 17.14 7.71
CA GLY A 208 10.30 16.11 6.86
C GLY A 208 10.25 14.68 7.39
N GLU A 209 9.49 14.45 8.46
CA GLU A 209 9.13 13.11 8.94
C GLU A 209 8.51 12.29 7.82
N THR A 210 8.67 10.97 7.93
CA THR A 210 8.00 10.00 7.07
C THR A 210 6.90 9.33 7.88
N PRO A 211 5.70 9.93 7.95
CA PRO A 211 4.57 9.27 8.60
C PRO A 211 4.20 8.02 7.82
N PHE A 212 3.84 6.97 8.56
CA PHE A 212 3.32 5.74 7.99
C PHE A 212 2.16 5.21 8.83
N VAL A 213 1.32 4.38 8.24
CA VAL A 213 0.06 3.94 8.85
C VAL A 213 -0.18 2.47 8.55
N PRO A 214 -0.67 1.67 9.52
CA PRO A 214 -1.05 0.29 9.26
C PRO A 214 -2.25 0.25 8.30
N SER A 215 -2.03 -0.24 7.08
CA SER A 215 -3.00 -0.21 5.99
C SER A 215 -4.31 -0.92 6.32
N PHE A 216 -4.22 -2.03 7.06
CA PHE A 216 -5.40 -2.76 7.52
C PHE A 216 -6.25 -1.97 8.51
N ARG A 217 -5.68 -1.09 9.34
CA ARG A 217 -6.45 -0.26 10.29
C ARG A 217 -7.31 0.73 9.56
N VAL A 218 -6.79 1.30 8.48
CA VAL A 218 -7.54 2.21 7.60
C VAL A 218 -8.74 1.48 7.02
N THR A 219 -8.56 0.25 6.52
CA THR A 219 -9.68 -0.54 6.00
C THR A 219 -10.68 -0.94 7.08
N GLU A 220 -10.23 -1.37 8.26
CA GLU A 220 -11.10 -1.72 9.38
C GLU A 220 -11.99 -0.54 9.77
N ARG A 221 -11.40 0.65 9.95
CA ARG A 221 -12.15 1.86 10.28
C ARG A 221 -13.05 2.33 9.15
N ALA A 222 -12.61 2.21 7.90
CA ALA A 222 -13.46 2.53 6.74
C ALA A 222 -14.67 1.59 6.66
N LEU A 223 -14.52 0.30 6.97
CA LEU A 223 -15.61 -0.66 7.03
C LEU A 223 -16.55 -0.42 8.22
N GLU A 224 -16.01 0.03 9.35
CA GLU A 224 -16.82 0.42 10.52
C GLU A 224 -17.66 1.68 10.23
N GLU A 225 -17.08 2.69 9.59
CA GLU A 225 -17.75 3.98 9.34
C GLU A 225 -18.58 3.99 8.04
N PHE A 226 -18.18 3.24 7.00
CA PHE A 226 -18.77 3.26 5.66
C PHE A 226 -18.86 1.86 4.99
N PRO A 227 -19.48 0.85 5.63
CA PRO A 227 -19.45 -0.53 5.14
C PRO A 227 -19.99 -0.69 3.72
N GLU A 228 -21.15 -0.09 3.41
CA GLU A 228 -21.79 -0.20 2.09
C GLU A 228 -20.94 0.45 0.99
N MET A 229 -20.33 1.61 1.28
CA MET A 229 -19.51 2.32 0.31
C MET A 229 -18.21 1.59 0.00
N VAL A 230 -17.57 1.01 1.02
CA VAL A 230 -16.35 0.21 0.81
C VAL A 230 -16.65 -0.99 -0.07
N GLU A 231 -17.70 -1.75 0.22
CA GLU A 231 -18.07 -2.93 -0.59
C GLU A 231 -18.55 -2.54 -1.99
N GLU A 232 -19.28 -1.44 -2.15
CA GLU A 232 -19.69 -0.93 -3.46
C GLU A 232 -18.48 -0.55 -4.32
N LEU A 233 -17.54 0.21 -3.76
CA LEU A 233 -16.33 0.64 -4.46
C LEU A 233 -15.40 -0.54 -4.77
N ASP A 234 -15.32 -1.55 -3.87
CA ASP A 234 -14.60 -2.79 -4.14
C ASP A 234 -15.24 -3.59 -5.29
N GLY A 235 -16.57 -3.71 -5.28
CA GLY A 235 -17.32 -4.45 -6.30
C GLY A 235 -17.29 -3.79 -7.67
N LYS A 236 -17.48 -2.45 -7.73
CA LYS A 236 -17.40 -1.68 -8.98
C LYS A 236 -15.97 -1.51 -9.47
N GLY A 237 -15.02 -1.42 -8.54
CA GLY A 237 -13.64 -1.08 -8.79
C GLY A 237 -13.42 0.40 -9.10
N LEU A 238 -12.15 0.75 -9.21
CA LEU A 238 -11.61 2.09 -9.38
C LEU A 238 -10.87 2.21 -10.71
N ARG A 239 -10.94 3.40 -11.29
CA ARG A 239 -10.16 3.79 -12.47
C ARG A 239 -9.24 4.94 -12.11
N TYR A 240 -7.97 4.80 -12.47
CA TYR A 240 -6.96 5.81 -12.30
C TYR A 240 -6.55 6.36 -13.66
N THR A 241 -6.25 7.65 -13.69
CA THR A 241 -5.60 8.28 -14.82
C THR A 241 -4.40 9.08 -14.34
N LEU A 242 -3.35 9.12 -15.17
CA LEU A 242 -2.16 9.93 -14.91
C LEU A 242 -1.67 10.51 -16.23
N THR A 243 -1.57 11.83 -16.28
CA THR A 243 -1.00 12.56 -17.40
C THR A 243 0.50 12.79 -17.15
N ALA A 244 1.34 12.11 -17.92
CA ALA A 244 2.77 12.33 -17.97
C ALA A 244 3.11 13.42 -18.99
N LEU A 245 4.02 14.32 -18.63
CA LEU A 245 4.43 15.45 -19.45
C LEU A 245 5.21 15.00 -20.70
N SER A 246 5.20 15.83 -21.74
CA SER A 246 6.05 15.64 -22.93
C SER A 246 7.54 15.80 -22.63
N LYS A 247 7.91 16.49 -21.53
CA LYS A 247 9.28 16.70 -21.06
C LYS A 247 9.34 16.68 -19.53
N ASN A 248 10.52 16.40 -18.98
CA ASN A 248 10.75 16.46 -17.53
C ASN A 248 10.61 17.90 -16.98
N ASP A 249 10.00 18.04 -15.81
CA ASP A 249 9.87 19.29 -15.05
C ASP A 249 10.25 19.08 -13.57
N THR A 250 11.43 19.52 -13.17
CA THR A 250 11.91 19.34 -11.79
C THR A 250 11.17 20.19 -10.75
N LYS A 251 10.26 21.08 -11.15
CA LYS A 251 9.44 21.89 -10.22
C LYS A 251 8.15 21.18 -9.80
N SER A 252 7.80 20.07 -10.43
CA SER A 252 6.55 19.33 -10.19
C SER A 252 6.80 18.03 -9.44
N MET A 253 5.92 17.71 -8.48
CA MET A 253 5.90 16.42 -7.78
C MET A 253 5.68 15.21 -8.71
N ARG A 254 5.14 15.45 -9.91
CA ARG A 254 4.94 14.47 -10.98
C ARG A 254 5.61 14.93 -12.27
N GLY A 255 6.76 15.56 -12.13
CA GLY A 255 7.47 16.19 -13.22
C GLY A 255 8.10 15.25 -14.24
N ARG A 256 8.12 13.94 -13.99
CA ARG A 256 8.72 12.98 -14.93
C ARG A 256 7.87 12.89 -16.21
N GLY A 257 8.49 13.21 -17.34
CA GLY A 257 7.91 13.07 -18.66
C GLY A 257 7.77 11.61 -19.09
N TRP A 258 6.94 11.36 -20.10
CA TRP A 258 6.62 9.99 -20.53
C TRP A 258 7.86 9.22 -21.02
N GLU A 259 8.83 9.90 -21.65
CA GLU A 259 10.03 9.21 -22.15
C GLU A 259 10.87 8.61 -21.03
N ASP A 260 11.02 9.32 -19.92
CA ASP A 260 11.73 8.82 -18.73
C ASP A 260 10.85 7.82 -17.96
N ALA A 261 9.53 8.08 -17.86
CA ALA A 261 8.59 7.17 -17.20
C ALA A 261 8.54 5.78 -17.87
N PHE A 262 8.57 5.74 -19.20
CA PHE A 262 8.57 4.50 -19.97
C PHE A 262 9.96 4.06 -20.41
N GLY A 263 11.00 4.88 -20.22
CA GLY A 263 12.39 4.62 -20.60
C GLY A 263 12.62 4.51 -22.11
N THR A 264 11.87 5.24 -22.94
CA THR A 264 11.94 5.20 -24.41
C THR A 264 11.45 6.52 -25.02
N SER A 265 12.03 6.92 -26.15
CA SER A 265 11.55 8.05 -26.97
C SER A 265 10.66 7.59 -28.14
N ASP A 266 10.43 6.28 -28.29
CA ASP A 266 9.55 5.71 -29.31
C ASP A 266 8.13 5.50 -28.77
N LYS A 267 7.13 6.04 -29.50
CA LYS A 267 5.72 6.01 -29.09
C LYS A 267 5.15 4.59 -29.04
N ALA A 268 5.44 3.76 -30.03
CA ALA A 268 4.91 2.41 -30.10
C ALA A 268 5.51 1.51 -29.00
N GLU A 269 6.79 1.69 -28.68
CA GLU A 269 7.43 1.02 -27.57
C GLU A 269 6.88 1.50 -26.21
N ALA A 270 6.53 2.79 -26.06
CA ALA A 270 5.87 3.29 -24.86
C ALA A 270 4.49 2.66 -24.65
N GLU A 271 3.67 2.55 -25.70
CA GLU A 271 2.37 1.86 -25.66
C GLU A 271 2.52 0.39 -25.25
N LYS A 272 3.50 -0.31 -25.83
CA LYS A 272 3.80 -1.70 -25.49
C LYS A 272 4.20 -1.85 -24.01
N ARG A 273 5.05 -0.95 -23.50
CA ARG A 273 5.48 -0.95 -22.09
C ARG A 273 4.33 -0.61 -21.15
N ALA A 274 3.50 0.38 -21.49
CA ALA A 274 2.29 0.70 -20.73
C ALA A 274 1.36 -0.52 -20.63
N LYS A 275 1.12 -1.22 -21.75
CA LYS A 275 0.31 -2.44 -21.77
C LYS A 275 0.91 -3.56 -20.93
N ALA A 276 2.24 -3.72 -20.94
CA ALA A 276 2.92 -4.69 -20.07
C ALA A 276 2.77 -4.37 -18.56
N LEU A 277 2.66 -3.08 -18.21
CA LEU A 277 2.34 -2.60 -16.87
C LEU A 277 0.85 -2.69 -16.53
N GLY A 278 0.01 -3.08 -17.50
CA GLY A 278 -1.44 -3.21 -17.35
C GLY A 278 -2.22 -1.90 -17.50
N MET A 279 -1.65 -0.94 -18.24
CA MET A 279 -2.23 0.38 -18.47
C MET A 279 -2.55 0.56 -19.96
N ASP A 280 -3.66 1.24 -20.24
CA ASP A 280 -3.90 1.84 -21.55
C ASP A 280 -3.21 3.20 -21.64
N LEU A 281 -2.91 3.64 -22.86
CA LEU A 281 -2.19 4.87 -23.16
C LEU A 281 -2.94 5.68 -24.21
N GLU A 282 -3.18 6.96 -23.94
CA GLU A 282 -3.78 7.94 -24.84
C GLU A 282 -2.79 9.09 -25.09
N TRP A 283 -2.51 9.38 -26.36
CA TRP A 283 -1.69 10.54 -26.75
C TRP A 283 -2.54 11.80 -26.79
N LEU A 284 -2.11 12.84 -26.09
CA LEU A 284 -2.79 14.12 -26.04
C LEU A 284 -2.26 15.09 -27.12
N PRO A 285 -3.07 16.09 -27.56
CA PRO A 285 -2.68 17.02 -28.63
C PRO A 285 -1.43 17.86 -28.33
N ASP A 286 -1.14 18.08 -27.05
CA ASP A 286 0.03 18.83 -26.56
C ASP A 286 1.32 17.97 -26.46
N GLY A 287 1.24 16.71 -26.89
CA GLY A 287 2.34 15.75 -26.83
C GLY A 287 2.51 15.07 -25.47
N ASN A 288 1.64 15.36 -24.50
CA ASN A 288 1.56 14.63 -23.25
C ASN A 288 0.94 13.24 -23.46
N VAL A 289 1.07 12.39 -22.44
CA VAL A 289 0.51 11.04 -22.45
C VAL A 289 -0.41 10.87 -21.25
N LYS A 290 -1.66 10.45 -21.50
CA LYS A 290 -2.58 10.03 -20.46
C LYS A 290 -2.61 8.52 -20.37
N THR A 291 -2.14 8.00 -19.24
CA THR A 291 -2.32 6.58 -18.90
C THR A 291 -3.66 6.37 -18.22
N ILE A 292 -4.26 5.21 -18.45
CA ILE A 292 -5.53 4.79 -17.88
C ILE A 292 -5.35 3.39 -17.28
N LEU A 293 -5.71 3.23 -16.01
CA LEU A 293 -5.57 1.99 -15.28
C LEU A 293 -6.90 1.63 -14.59
N GLY A 294 -7.36 0.40 -14.71
CA GLY A 294 -8.54 -0.09 -14.00
C GLY A 294 -9.32 -1.16 -14.79
N PRO A 295 -10.33 -1.79 -14.18
CA PRO A 295 -10.76 -1.61 -12.80
C PRO A 295 -9.74 -2.18 -11.79
N ARG A 296 -9.59 -1.52 -10.64
CA ARG A 296 -8.82 -2.00 -9.46
C ARG A 296 -9.70 -1.99 -8.22
N THR A 297 -9.57 -2.95 -7.34
CA THR A 297 -10.30 -2.94 -6.07
C THR A 297 -9.84 -1.78 -5.18
N LEU A 298 -10.71 -1.31 -4.29
CA LEU A 298 -10.40 -0.32 -3.27
C LEU A 298 -9.50 -0.94 -2.18
N THR A 299 -9.82 -2.16 -1.76
CA THR A 299 -9.07 -2.93 -0.77
C THR A 299 -8.44 -4.18 -1.38
N ARG A 300 -7.44 -4.75 -0.71
CA ARG A 300 -6.78 -5.97 -1.18
C ARG A 300 -6.41 -6.90 -0.04
N VAL A 301 -6.72 -8.19 -0.19
CA VAL A 301 -6.28 -9.24 0.74
C VAL A 301 -4.95 -9.82 0.29
N PHE A 302 -4.03 -9.99 1.24
CA PHE A 302 -2.77 -10.69 1.04
C PHE A 302 -2.72 -11.92 1.96
N PRO A 303 -2.59 -13.15 1.42
CA PRO A 303 -2.56 -14.36 2.24
C PRO A 303 -1.49 -14.35 3.32
N SER A 304 -0.32 -13.75 3.03
CA SER A 304 0.80 -13.56 3.96
C SER A 304 0.53 -12.57 5.10
N ARG A 305 -0.64 -11.91 5.12
CA ARG A 305 -1.04 -10.90 6.10
C ARG A 305 -2.35 -11.25 6.79
N ARG A 306 -2.45 -12.51 7.24
CA ARG A 306 -3.54 -13.01 8.10
C ARG A 306 -4.94 -12.81 7.47
N GLY A 307 -5.04 -12.78 6.14
CA GLY A 307 -6.30 -12.57 5.44
C GLY A 307 -6.93 -11.18 5.62
N ARG A 308 -6.21 -10.21 6.21
CA ARG A 308 -6.73 -8.85 6.38
C ARG A 308 -6.80 -8.11 5.05
N ARG A 309 -7.81 -7.25 4.92
CA ARG A 309 -7.92 -6.31 3.81
C ARG A 309 -7.03 -5.10 4.08
N MET A 310 -6.17 -4.78 3.13
CA MET A 310 -5.31 -3.60 3.13
C MET A 310 -6.00 -2.48 2.34
N TRP A 311 -5.81 -1.23 2.76
CA TRP A 311 -6.20 -0.04 2.03
C TRP A 311 -5.23 0.23 0.86
N PHE A 312 -5.13 -0.76 -0.03
CA PHE A 312 -4.12 -0.85 -1.09
C PHE A 312 -4.55 -0.07 -2.34
N ASN A 313 -4.66 1.24 -2.20
CA ASN A 313 -5.07 2.16 -3.25
C ASN A 313 -4.39 3.53 -3.08
N THR A 314 -4.73 4.50 -3.93
CA THR A 314 -4.27 5.90 -3.80
C THR A 314 -5.39 6.91 -4.01
N VAL A 315 -6.62 6.55 -3.63
CA VAL A 315 -7.82 7.40 -3.83
C VAL A 315 -7.64 8.77 -3.18
N VAL A 316 -7.25 8.81 -1.90
CA VAL A 316 -7.03 10.08 -1.16
C VAL A 316 -5.99 10.97 -1.85
N GLY A 317 -4.96 10.37 -2.45
CA GLY A 317 -3.89 11.08 -3.12
C GLY A 317 -4.23 11.58 -4.53
N MET A 318 -5.30 11.09 -5.15
CA MET A 318 -5.63 11.33 -6.57
C MET A 318 -7.07 11.83 -6.78
N HIS A 319 -7.93 11.81 -5.77
CA HIS A 319 -9.29 12.33 -5.86
C HIS A 319 -9.29 13.84 -6.18
N GLY A 320 -10.15 14.24 -7.11
CA GLY A 320 -10.34 15.66 -7.49
C GLY A 320 -9.13 16.33 -8.16
N LYS A 321 -8.09 15.57 -8.57
CA LYS A 321 -6.89 16.14 -9.19
C LYS A 321 -6.92 16.01 -10.71
N GLU A 322 -6.57 17.08 -11.40
CA GLU A 322 -6.60 17.16 -12.87
C GLU A 322 -5.52 16.28 -13.54
N VAL A 323 -4.28 16.34 -13.05
CA VAL A 323 -3.14 15.62 -13.66
C VAL A 323 -3.15 14.13 -13.32
N SER A 324 -3.73 13.75 -12.19
CA SER A 324 -3.75 12.37 -11.72
C SER A 324 -5.07 12.10 -10.98
N SER A 325 -6.04 11.48 -11.63
CA SER A 325 -7.38 11.30 -11.08
C SER A 325 -7.64 9.86 -10.63
N ALA A 326 -8.46 9.70 -9.58
CA ALA A 326 -9.07 8.45 -9.16
C ALA A 326 -10.60 8.59 -9.17
N MET A 327 -11.27 7.70 -9.90
CA MET A 327 -12.73 7.66 -10.06
C MET A 327 -13.25 6.24 -9.84
N VAL A 328 -14.56 6.06 -9.74
CA VAL A 328 -15.18 4.75 -9.86
C VAL A 328 -14.96 4.22 -11.29
N ALA A 329 -14.83 2.91 -11.47
CA ALA A 329 -14.49 2.32 -12.77
C ALA A 329 -15.51 2.63 -13.88
N ASP A 330 -16.78 2.84 -13.51
CA ASP A 330 -17.85 3.25 -14.41
C ASP A 330 -17.78 4.74 -14.83
N GLY A 331 -16.82 5.50 -14.29
CA GLY A 331 -16.63 6.92 -14.55
C GLY A 331 -17.39 7.86 -13.63
N SER A 332 -18.14 7.34 -12.65
CA SER A 332 -18.75 8.17 -11.61
C SER A 332 -17.72 8.68 -10.59
N GLU A 333 -18.04 9.80 -9.95
CA GLU A 333 -17.20 10.43 -8.92
C GLU A 333 -17.24 9.65 -7.61
N ILE A 334 -16.09 9.56 -6.93
CA ILE A 334 -16.03 9.04 -5.57
C ILE A 334 -16.51 10.16 -4.63
N PRO A 335 -17.44 9.90 -3.69
CA PRO A 335 -17.97 10.94 -2.80
C PRO A 335 -16.88 11.67 -2.00
N THR A 336 -16.84 13.00 -2.11
CA THR A 336 -15.79 13.83 -1.50
C THR A 336 -15.72 13.70 0.03
N ASN A 337 -16.88 13.63 0.70
CA ASN A 337 -16.96 13.49 2.15
C ASN A 337 -16.35 12.15 2.62
N PHE A 338 -16.55 11.07 1.87
CA PHE A 338 -15.90 9.80 2.15
C PHE A 338 -14.39 9.91 2.03
N VAL A 339 -13.88 10.46 0.92
CA VAL A 339 -12.43 10.60 0.70
C VAL A 339 -11.77 11.49 1.76
N GLN A 340 -12.43 12.60 2.14
CA GLN A 340 -11.97 13.47 3.22
C GLN A 340 -11.88 12.71 4.55
N ARG A 341 -12.91 11.95 4.89
CA ARG A 341 -12.92 11.16 6.13
C ARG A 341 -11.85 10.08 6.15
N ILE A 342 -11.60 9.39 5.03
CA ILE A 342 -10.46 8.46 4.93
C ILE A 342 -9.13 9.20 5.13
N GLY A 343 -9.00 10.42 4.60
CA GLY A 343 -7.84 11.28 4.85
C GLY A 343 -7.61 11.56 6.33
N GLU A 344 -8.67 11.83 7.09
CA GLU A 344 -8.61 12.02 8.54
C GLU A 344 -8.23 10.72 9.27
N ILE A 345 -8.81 9.58 8.90
CA ILE A 345 -8.45 8.27 9.45
C ILE A 345 -6.96 7.97 9.24
N LEU A 346 -6.42 8.26 8.05
CA LEU A 346 -4.99 8.09 7.76
C LEU A 346 -4.12 8.91 8.72
N GLU A 347 -4.49 10.16 9.01
CA GLU A 347 -3.77 11.03 9.93
C GLU A 347 -3.89 10.55 11.39
N GLU A 348 -5.10 10.20 11.84
CA GLU A 348 -5.36 9.68 13.19
C GLU A 348 -4.59 8.38 13.48
N GLU A 349 -4.55 7.47 12.50
CA GLU A 349 -3.85 6.19 12.60
C GLU A 349 -2.33 6.33 12.36
N SER A 350 -1.86 7.45 11.80
CA SER A 350 -0.45 7.61 11.43
C SER A 350 0.50 7.54 12.63
N ILE A 351 1.67 6.96 12.36
CA ILE A 351 2.82 6.82 13.24
C ILE A 351 3.94 7.65 12.59
N GLN A 352 4.58 8.49 13.37
CA GLN A 352 5.69 9.31 12.88
C GLN A 352 6.65 9.65 14.00
N PHE A 353 7.91 9.86 13.63
CA PHE A 353 8.97 10.25 14.52
C PHE A 353 9.95 11.16 13.79
N ARG A 354 10.71 11.96 14.54
CA ARG A 354 11.81 12.74 13.97
C ARG A 354 12.94 11.82 13.53
N TRP A 355 13.37 12.02 12.30
CA TRP A 355 14.54 11.37 11.73
C TRP A 355 15.81 11.75 12.49
N ARG A 356 16.66 10.77 12.75
CA ARG A 356 18.04 10.95 13.22
C ARG A 356 18.99 10.46 12.13
N ARG A 357 20.16 11.07 12.03
CA ARG A 357 21.21 10.57 11.14
C ARG A 357 21.52 9.11 11.51
N GLY A 358 21.65 8.24 10.52
CA GLY A 358 21.92 6.82 10.73
C GLY A 358 20.68 5.95 10.84
N ASP A 359 19.49 6.53 11.06
CA ASP A 359 18.26 5.75 11.16
C ASP A 359 17.96 5.00 9.85
N ILE A 360 17.58 3.74 9.99
CA ILE A 360 17.06 2.93 8.88
C ILE A 360 15.66 2.44 9.23
N LEU A 361 14.65 2.89 8.48
CA LEU A 361 13.27 2.45 8.62
C LEU A 361 12.95 1.43 7.53
N ILE A 362 12.55 0.23 7.95
CA ILE A 362 12.06 -0.83 7.08
C ILE A 362 10.53 -0.84 7.20
N LEU A 363 9.86 -0.65 6.08
CA LEU A 363 8.40 -0.72 5.97
C LEU A 363 8.01 -1.96 5.18
N ASP A 364 7.08 -2.74 5.73
CA ASP A 364 6.33 -3.74 4.97
C ASP A 364 5.34 -3.00 4.06
N ASN A 365 5.71 -2.83 2.79
CA ASN A 365 4.91 -2.08 1.82
C ASN A 365 3.57 -2.76 1.53
N ILE A 366 3.37 -4.02 1.89
CA ILE A 366 2.05 -4.65 1.80
C ILE A 366 1.13 -4.16 2.92
N ALA A 367 1.68 -3.97 4.12
CA ALA A 367 0.92 -3.68 5.33
C ALA A 367 0.93 -2.20 5.73
N THR A 368 1.71 -1.35 5.05
CA THR A 368 1.86 0.07 5.41
C THR A 368 1.66 1.02 4.24
N LEU A 369 0.95 2.11 4.49
CA LEU A 369 1.05 3.31 3.65
C LEU A 369 2.06 4.26 4.28
N HIS A 370 2.75 5.06 3.47
CA HIS A 370 3.68 6.08 3.94
C HIS A 370 3.48 7.40 3.19
N ALA A 371 3.93 8.48 3.81
CA ALA A 371 3.82 9.85 3.33
C ALA A 371 5.10 10.64 3.64
N ARG A 372 5.13 11.93 3.29
CA ARG A 372 6.21 12.86 3.67
C ARG A 372 5.62 14.17 4.17
N ARG A 373 5.99 14.59 5.37
CA ARG A 373 5.67 15.93 5.87
C ARG A 373 6.45 17.01 5.10
N PRO A 374 5.89 18.24 4.97
CA PRO A 374 6.66 19.41 4.56
C PRO A 374 7.95 19.55 5.39
N SER A 375 9.01 20.08 4.80
CA SER A 375 10.32 20.14 5.43
C SER A 375 11.14 21.33 4.99
N LEU A 376 12.04 21.77 5.86
CA LEU A 376 13.10 22.71 5.51
C LEU A 376 14.36 21.96 5.01
N PRO A 377 15.09 22.50 4.03
CA PRO A 377 16.42 22.00 3.69
C PRO A 377 17.46 22.36 4.79
N PRO A 378 18.56 21.60 4.92
CA PRO A 378 18.90 20.40 4.16
C PRO A 378 18.14 19.17 4.65
N ARG A 379 17.77 18.26 3.73
CA ARG A 379 17.17 16.96 4.04
C ARG A 379 17.63 15.94 3.00
N ARG A 380 18.17 14.80 3.44
CA ARG A 380 18.57 13.72 2.54
C ARG A 380 18.17 12.37 3.13
N ILE A 381 17.10 11.81 2.55
CA ILE A 381 16.63 10.44 2.81
C ILE A 381 16.90 9.61 1.55
N LEU A 382 17.57 8.49 1.73
CA LEU A 382 17.82 7.52 0.68
C LEU A 382 16.83 6.36 0.79
N VAL A 383 16.61 5.65 -0.31
CA VAL A 383 15.65 4.55 -0.39
C VAL A 383 16.20 3.37 -1.19
N ALA A 384 15.88 2.17 -0.74
CA ALA A 384 15.95 0.94 -1.51
C ALA A 384 14.57 0.25 -1.51
N THR A 385 14.19 -0.34 -2.63
CA THR A 385 12.94 -1.07 -2.81
C THR A 385 13.25 -2.54 -3.04
N CYS A 386 12.58 -3.43 -2.31
CA CYS A 386 12.87 -4.87 -2.37
C CYS A 386 11.61 -5.72 -2.56
N LYS A 387 11.80 -6.91 -3.16
CA LYS A 387 10.78 -7.96 -3.24
C LYS A 387 10.56 -8.65 -1.90
#